data_AF-A0A8I0HFH8-F1
#
_entry.id   AF-A0A8I0HFH8-F1
#
_cell.length_a   1.000
_cell.length_b   1.000
_cell.length_c   1.000
_cell.angle_alpha   90.00
_cell.angle_beta   90.00
_cell.angle_gamma   90.00
#
_symmetry.space_group_name_H-M   'P 1'
#
loop_
_entity.id
_entity.type
_entity.pdbx_description
1 polymer ?
#
loop_
_entity_poly.entity_id
_entity_poly.type
_entity_poly.pdbx_seq_one_letter_code
_entity_poly.pdbx_strand_id
1 'polypeptide(L)' 'MSTTAIIMMILFIVVIWGGLIISAIALRKEPDERTGAFGTSPHATDTVLIGQELGRASSQ' A
#
# COMPACT_ATOMS: atom_id res chain seq x y z
N MET A 1 -8.51 1.26 -39.64
CA MET A 1 -8.55 0.70 -38.27
C MET A 1 -9.86 -0.06 -38.10
N SER A 2 -9.83 -1.30 -37.63
CA SER A 2 -11.06 -2.10 -37.42
C SER A 2 -11.76 -1.67 -36.15
N THR A 3 -13.10 -1.61 -36.17
CA THR A 3 -13.94 -1.37 -34.98
C THR A 3 -13.59 -2.32 -33.84
N THR A 4 -13.30 -3.58 -34.15
CA THR A 4 -12.87 -4.58 -33.16
C THR A 4 -11.59 -4.17 -32.45
N ALA A 5 -10.62 -3.59 -33.16
CA ALA A 5 -9.35 -3.16 -32.57
C ALA A 5 -9.56 -1.99 -31.58
N ILE A 6 -10.47 -1.06 -31.89
CA ILE A 6 -10.81 0.07 -31.01
C ILE A 6 -11.48 -0.43 -29.73
N ILE A 7 -12.42 -1.38 -29.86
CA ILE A 7 -13.10 -1.98 -28.70
C ILE A 7 -12.08 -2.67 -27.79
N MET A 8 -11.19 -3.49 -28.35
CA MET A 8 -10.17 -4.18 -27.57
C MET A 8 -9.20 -3.21 -26.88
N MET A 9 -8.83 -2.11 -27.55
CA MET A 9 -8.00 -1.06 -26.96
C MET A 9 -8.66 -0.43 -25.74
N ILE A 10 -9.95 -0.05 -25.85
CA ILE A 10 -10.70 0.55 -24.74
C ILE A 10 -10.81 -0.44 -23.57
N LEU A 11 -11.13 -1.71 -23.85
CA LEU A 11 -11.20 -2.75 -22.82
C LEU A 11 -9.87 -2.88 -22.07
N PHE A 12 -8.75 -2.90 -22.78
CA PHE A 12 -7.42 -3.00 -22.16
C PHE A 12 -7.12 -1.80 -21.26
N ILE A 13 -7.45 -0.59 -21.73
CA ILE A 13 -7.29 0.65 -20.94
C ILE A 13 -8.14 0.57 -19.67
N VAL A 14 -9.42 0.21 -19.77
CA VAL A 14 -10.32 0.13 -18.62
C VAL A 14 -9.88 -0.95 -17.64
N VAL A 15 -9.45 -2.12 -18.11
CA VAL A 15 -9.01 -3.22 -17.24
C VAL A 15 -7.71 -2.86 -16.51
N ILE A 16 -6.70 -2.37 -17.22
CA ILE A 16 -5.41 -2.02 -16.61
C ILE A 16 -5.57 -0.83 -15.67
N TRP A 17 -6.12 0.28 -16.16
CA TRP A 17 -6.22 1.51 -15.36
C TRP A 17 -7.29 1.40 -14.29
N GLY A 18 -8.43 0.79 -14.59
CA GLY A 18 -9.47 0.53 -13.59
C GLY A 18 -8.98 -0.38 -12.49
N GLY A 19 -8.34 -1.50 -12.85
CA GLY A 19 -7.73 -2.41 -11.88
C GLY A 19 -6.64 -1.74 -11.04
N LEU A 20 -5.80 -0.91 -11.67
CA LEU A 20 -4.75 -0.16 -10.97
C LEU A 20 -5.33 0.87 -9.98
N ILE A 21 -6.33 1.66 -10.40
CA ILE A 21 -6.97 2.66 -9.53
C ILE A 21 -7.63 1.98 -8.33
N ILE A 22 -8.38 0.90 -8.57
CA ILE A 22 -9.04 0.12 -7.50
C ILE A 22 -8.00 -0.43 -6.53
N SER A 23 -6.91 -1.01 -7.04
CA SER A 23 -5.83 -1.55 -6.22
C SER A 23 -5.16 -0.45 -5.38
N ALA A 24 -4.88 0.72 -5.98
CA ALA A 24 -4.28 1.85 -5.26
C ALA A 24 -5.19 2.36 -4.14
N ILE A 25 -6.51 2.43 -4.37
CA ILE A 25 -7.48 2.80 -3.32
C ILE A 25 -7.49 1.74 -2.22
N ALA A 26 -7.51 0.46 -2.58
CA ALA A 26 -7.50 -0.64 -1.62
C ALA A 26 -6.26 -0.60 -0.72
N LEU A 27 -5.06 -0.41 -1.30
CA LEU A 27 -3.81 -0.29 -0.54
C LEU A 27 -3.80 0.92 0.39
N ARG A 28 -4.39 2.06 0.00
CA ARG A 28 -4.43 3.24 0.87
C ARG A 28 -5.41 3.11 2.03
N LYS A 29 -6.44 2.29 1.90
CA LYS A 29 -7.51 2.19 2.91
C LYS A 29 -7.03 1.53 4.20
N GLU A 30 -6.15 0.55 4.09
CA GLU A 30 -5.64 -0.25 5.20
C GLU A 30 -4.11 -0.12 5.28
N PRO A 31 -3.58 0.89 5.99
CA PRO A 31 -2.15 1.03 6.20
C PRO A 31 -1.60 -0.18 6.98
N ASP A 32 -0.37 -0.60 6.65
CA ASP A 32 0.28 -1.81 7.19
C ASP A 32 0.35 -1.83 8.72
N GLU A 33 0.49 -0.66 9.36
CA GLU A 33 0.53 -0.52 10.82
C GLU A 33 -0.79 -0.80 11.52
N ARG A 34 -1.89 -0.93 10.77
CA ARG A 34 -3.22 -1.23 11.30
C ARG A 34 -3.73 -2.60 10.85
N THR A 35 -2.94 -3.33 10.07
CA THR A 35 -3.42 -4.49 9.33
C THR A 35 -2.42 -5.65 9.44
N GLY A 36 -2.92 -6.89 9.47
CA GLY A 36 -2.07 -8.09 9.51
C GLY A 36 -1.24 -8.25 10.80
N ALA A 37 -0.07 -8.90 10.66
CA ALA A 37 0.81 -9.20 11.79
C ALA A 37 1.49 -7.95 12.38
N PHE A 38 1.67 -6.89 11.59
CA PHE A 38 2.31 -5.66 12.04
C PHE A 38 1.38 -4.81 12.90
N GLY A 39 0.08 -4.74 12.57
CA GLY A 39 -0.89 -4.01 13.40
C GLY A 39 -1.22 -4.66 14.75
N THR A 40 -0.80 -5.92 14.97
CA THR A 40 -0.99 -6.63 16.24
C THR A 40 0.30 -6.89 17.00
N SER A 41 1.46 -6.64 16.37
CA SER A 41 2.77 -6.82 16.99
C SER A 41 3.07 -5.68 17.96
N PRO A 42 3.24 -5.96 19.27
CA PRO A 42 3.56 -4.94 20.27
C PRO A 42 4.87 -4.20 20.01
N HIS A 43 5.77 -4.77 19.19
CA HIS A 43 7.09 -4.22 18.90
C HIS A 43 7.17 -3.51 17.54
N ALA A 44 6.09 -3.54 16.74
CA ALA A 44 6.04 -2.90 15.41
C ALA A 44 5.30 -1.56 15.43
N THR A 45 5.20 -0.92 16.60
CA THR A 45 4.55 0.38 16.78
C THR A 45 5.59 1.49 16.84
N ASP A 46 5.27 2.66 16.27
CA ASP A 46 6.09 3.87 16.29
C ASP A 46 6.64 4.23 17.67
N THR A 47 5.83 4.09 18.73
CA THR A 47 6.23 4.43 20.10
C THR A 47 7.40 3.59 20.60
N VAL A 48 7.46 2.32 20.20
CA VAL A 48 8.53 1.40 20.57
C VAL A 48 9.80 1.74 19.79
N LEU A 49 9.68 2.00 18.48
CA LEU A 49 10.81 2.38 17.64
C LEU A 49 11.43 3.70 18.09
N ILE A 50 10.61 4.72 18.36
CA ILE A 50 11.06 6.02 18.88
C ILE A 50 11.80 5.83 20.21
N GLY A 51 11.28 5.00 21.12
CA GLY A 51 11.94 4.69 22.38
C GLY A 51 13.31 4.02 22.20
N GLN A 52 13.44 3.11 21.25
CA GLN A 52 14.71 2.44 20.92
C GLN A 52 15.74 3.40 20.34
N GLU A 53 15.35 4.26 19.40
CA GLU A 53 16.27 5.22 18.77
C GLU A 53 16.76 6.28 19.78
N LEU A 54 15.87 6.78 20.65
CA LEU A 54 16.26 7.69 21.74
C LEU A 54 17.21 7.02 22.74
N GLY A 55 16.96 5.74 23.07
CA GLY A 55 17.86 4.95 23.93
C GLY A 55 19.22 4.70 23.28
N ARG A 56 19.25 4.42 21.97
CA ARG A 56 20.48 4.25 21.19
C ARG A 56 21.28 5.55 21.12
N ALA A 57 20.62 6.68 20.89
CA ALA A 57 21.27 7.99 20.79
C ALA A 57 21.88 8.48 22.10
N SER A 58 21.32 8.12 23.26
CA SER A 58 21.87 8.48 24.57
C SER A 58 23.06 7.62 25.02
N SER A 59 23.34 6.52 24.31
CA SER A 59 24.46 5.61 24.58
C SER A 59 25.73 5.88 23.75
N GLN A 60 25.67 6.87 22.85
CA GLN A 60 26.82 7.40 22.09
C GLN A 60 27.26 8.74 22.66
#